data_AF-A0A1Q9TZ15-F1
#
_entry.id   AF-A0A1Q9TZ15-F1
#
_cell.length_a   1.000
_cell.length_b   1.000
_cell.length_c   1.000
_cell.angle_alpha   90.00
_cell.angle_beta   90.00
_cell.angle_gamma   90.00
#
_symmetry.space_group_name_H-M   'P 1'
#
loop_
_entity.id
_entity.type
_entity.pdbx_description
1 polymer ?
#
loop_
_entity_poly.entity_id
_entity_poly.type
_entity_poly.pdbx_seq_one_letter_code
_entity_poly.pdbx_strand_id
1 'polypeptide(L)'
;MGKHELGAASPTLFFPNAHWDKFCSSIARGKPGSVGEVAAVFTSDGGFTLTEASNDAAPTIAYDRDEWDAFRLGVEAGELRSENPRGVLVS
;
A
#
# COMPACT_ATOMS: atom_id res chain seq x y z
N MET A 1 -10.95 -1.27 19.02
CA MET A 1 -11.56 -2.14 17.98
C MET A 1 -10.39 -2.86 17.34
N GLY A 2 -10.36 -4.19 17.45
CA GLY A 2 -9.15 -5.00 17.35
C GLY A 2 -8.59 -5.16 15.94
N LYS A 3 -7.25 -5.10 15.86
CA LYS A 3 -6.42 -5.43 14.70
C LYS A 3 -6.82 -6.82 14.19
N HIS A 4 -7.27 -6.93 12.94
CA HIS A 4 -7.40 -8.23 12.29
C HIS A 4 -5.98 -8.79 12.11
N GLU A 5 -5.68 -9.89 12.78
CA GLU A 5 -4.55 -10.73 12.40
C GLU A 5 -4.74 -11.12 10.93
N LEU A 6 -3.72 -10.90 10.09
CA LEU A 6 -3.75 -11.29 8.69
C LEU A 6 -3.85 -12.82 8.62
N GLY A 7 -5.06 -13.35 8.50
CA GLY A 7 -5.28 -14.77 8.26
C GLY A 7 -4.76 -15.18 6.88
N ALA A 8 -4.60 -16.49 6.65
CA ALA A 8 -4.16 -17.06 5.37
C ALA A 8 -5.03 -16.68 4.15
N ALA A 9 -6.18 -16.04 4.37
CA ALA A 9 -7.12 -15.56 3.36
C ALA A 9 -7.09 -14.03 3.16
N SER A 10 -6.11 -13.32 3.72
CA SER A 10 -6.01 -11.88 3.54
C SER A 10 -5.69 -11.54 2.08
N PRO A 11 -6.40 -10.58 1.47
CA PRO A 11 -6.15 -10.20 0.08
C PRO A 11 -4.69 -9.73 -0.05
N THR A 12 -3.98 -10.30 -1.00
CA THR A 12 -2.56 -10.04 -1.23
C THR A 12 -2.37 -9.57 -2.66
N LEU A 13 -1.56 -8.53 -2.84
CA LEU A 13 -1.11 -8.03 -4.14
C LEU A 13 0.38 -8.30 -4.29
N PHE A 14 0.79 -8.73 -5.48
CA PHE A 14 2.19 -9.04 -5.78
C PHE A 14 2.85 -7.90 -6.55
N PHE A 15 4.07 -7.57 -6.14
CA PHE A 15 4.88 -6.55 -6.79
C PHE A 15 6.18 -7.17 -7.32
N PRO A 16 6.55 -6.92 -8.59
CA PRO A 16 7.93 -7.09 -8.99
C PRO A 16 8.83 -6.21 -8.14
N ASN A 17 9.95 -6.75 -7.63
CA ASN A 17 10.87 -6.00 -6.77
C ASN A 17 11.33 -4.67 -7.41
N ALA A 18 11.59 -4.66 -8.72
CA ALA A 18 11.97 -3.47 -9.47
C ALA A 18 10.91 -2.34 -9.45
N HIS A 19 9.65 -2.66 -9.10
CA HIS A 19 8.55 -1.70 -9.04
C HIS A 19 8.31 -1.14 -7.63
N TRP A 20 8.88 -1.78 -6.60
CA TRP A 20 8.54 -1.50 -5.20
C TRP A 20 8.89 -0.06 -4.77
N ASP A 21 10.10 0.40 -5.05
CA ASP A 21 10.53 1.75 -4.67
C ASP A 21 9.74 2.85 -5.40
N LYS A 22 9.43 2.61 -6.68
CA LYS A 22 8.62 3.50 -7.50
C LYS A 22 7.19 3.56 -6.98
N PHE A 23 6.63 2.41 -6.60
CA PHE A 23 5.32 2.30 -5.96
C PHE A 23 5.29 3.11 -4.66
N CYS A 24 6.18 2.81 -3.72
CA CYS A 24 6.27 3.51 -2.44
C CYS A 24 6.33 5.03 -2.62
N SER A 25 7.22 5.49 -3.52
CA SER A 25 7.39 6.91 -3.79
C SER A 25 6.18 7.56 -4.47
N SER A 26 5.41 6.80 -5.27
CA SER A 26 4.20 7.31 -5.92
C SER A 26 3.06 7.48 -4.92
N ILE A 27 2.82 6.46 -4.10
CA ILE A 27 1.72 6.44 -3.12
C ILE A 27 1.96 7.47 -2.00
N ALA A 28 3.20 7.62 -1.53
CA ALA A 28 3.54 8.64 -0.54
C ALA A 28 3.28 10.08 -1.02
N ARG A 29 3.23 10.32 -2.34
CA ARG A 29 2.90 11.63 -2.93
C ARG A 29 1.40 11.88 -3.08
N GLY A 30 0.54 10.93 -2.70
CA GLY A 30 -0.91 11.09 -2.83
C GLY A 30 -1.40 11.11 -4.29
N LYS A 31 -0.60 10.59 -5.24
CA LYS A 31 -0.95 10.63 -6.67
C LYS A 31 -1.59 9.32 -7.10
N PRO A 32 -2.83 9.32 -7.61
CA PRO A 32 -3.41 8.13 -8.21
C PRO A 32 -2.58 7.71 -9.42
N GLY A 33 -2.50 6.41 -9.66
CA GLY A 33 -1.73 5.85 -10.76
C GLY A 33 -1.38 4.38 -10.55
N SER A 34 -0.75 3.80 -11.57
CA SER A 34 -0.30 2.41 -11.54
C SER A 34 1.22 2.32 -11.57
N VAL A 35 1.74 1.30 -10.88
CA VAL A 35 3.14 0.88 -10.99
C VAL A 35 3.18 -0.60 -11.27
N GLY A 36 3.50 -0.96 -12.51
CA GLY A 36 3.26 -2.31 -13.01
C GLY A 36 1.76 -2.60 -13.03
N GLU A 37 1.38 -3.76 -12.52
CA GLU A 37 -0.01 -4.19 -12.46
C GLU A 37 -0.79 -3.62 -11.27
N VAL A 38 -0.14 -3.02 -10.26
CA VAL A 38 -0.89 -2.49 -9.11
C VAL A 38 -1.30 -1.04 -9.36
N ALA A 39 -2.61 -0.79 -9.28
CA ALA A 39 -3.21 0.52 -9.36
C ALA A 39 -3.60 1.03 -7.97
N ALA A 40 -3.39 2.34 -7.75
CA ALA A 40 -3.81 3.03 -6.56
C ALA A 40 -4.77 4.18 -6.88
N VAL A 41 -5.83 4.29 -6.09
CA VAL A 41 -6.82 5.37 -6.17
C VAL A 41 -6.98 5.99 -4.78
N PHE A 42 -6.84 7.31 -4.71
CA PHE A 42 -7.04 8.06 -3.47
C PHE A 42 -8.51 8.38 -3.27
N THR A 43 -9.00 8.13 -2.08
CA THR A 43 -10.41 8.30 -1.71
C THR A 43 -10.64 9.70 -1.13
N SER A 44 -11.88 10.19 -1.20
CA SER A 44 -12.22 11.55 -0.74
C SER A 44 -12.09 11.75 0.77
N ASP A 45 -12.09 10.67 1.54
CA ASP A 45 -11.87 10.65 3.00
C ASP A 45 -10.39 10.68 3.40
N GLY A 46 -9.46 10.65 2.43
CA GLY A 46 -8.02 10.79 2.65
C GLY A 46 -7.25 9.48 2.78
N GLY A 47 -7.89 8.34 2.53
CA GLY A 47 -7.23 7.03 2.38
C GLY A 47 -6.86 6.72 0.92
N PHE A 48 -6.63 5.43 0.65
CA PHE A 48 -6.44 4.93 -0.71
C PHE A 48 -6.82 3.45 -0.84
N THR A 49 -7.10 3.03 -2.07
CA THR A 49 -7.33 1.63 -2.42
C THR A 49 -6.27 1.11 -3.36
N LEU A 50 -5.90 -0.17 -3.23
CA LEU A 50 -5.04 -0.90 -4.15
C LEU A 50 -5.79 -2.04 -4.83
N THR A 51 -5.54 -2.26 -6.12
CA THR A 51 -6.04 -3.41 -6.88
C THR A 51 -5.13 -3.72 -8.07
N GLU A 52 -5.40 -4.79 -8.80
CA GLU A 52 -4.72 -5.10 -10.06
C GLU A 52 -5.39 -4.38 -11.24
N ALA A 53 -4.61 -3.67 -12.05
CA ALA A 53 -5.07 -2.83 -13.15
C ALA A 53 -5.61 -3.63 -14.35
N SER A 54 -5.12 -4.86 -14.54
CA SER A 54 -5.51 -5.72 -15.67
C SER A 54 -6.51 -6.83 -15.29
N ASN A 55 -6.89 -6.92 -14.02
CA ASN A 55 -7.72 -8.00 -13.51
C ASN A 55 -8.88 -7.45 -12.68
N ASP A 56 -10.04 -7.28 -13.32
CA ASP A 56 -11.26 -6.75 -12.68
C ASP A 56 -11.81 -7.64 -11.56
N ALA A 57 -11.36 -8.89 -11.46
CA ALA A 57 -11.72 -9.81 -10.39
C ALA A 57 -10.75 -9.77 -9.19
N ALA A 58 -9.68 -8.98 -9.29
CA ALA A 58 -8.70 -8.86 -8.22
C ALA A 58 -9.33 -8.22 -6.97
N PRO A 59 -8.87 -8.62 -5.77
CA PRO A 59 -9.32 -7.98 -4.55
C PRO A 59 -8.94 -6.50 -4.55
N THR A 60 -9.79 -5.69 -3.93
CA THR A 60 -9.47 -4.31 -3.58
C THR A 60 -9.05 -4.27 -2.11
N ILE A 61 -7.85 -3.77 -1.85
CA ILE A 61 -7.34 -3.53 -0.49
C ILE A 61 -7.55 -2.06 -0.18
N ALA A 62 -8.28 -1.75 0.87
CA ALA A 62 -8.52 -0.37 1.31
C ALA A 62 -7.64 -0.03 2.50
N TYR A 63 -7.07 1.16 2.47
CA TYR A 63 -6.33 1.77 3.56
C TYR A 63 -7.05 3.06 3.94
N ASP A 64 -7.31 3.25 5.23
CA ASP A 64 -7.87 4.49 5.72
C ASP A 64 -6.83 5.63 5.74
N ARG A 65 -7.25 6.80 6.20
CA ARG A 65 -6.39 7.98 6.28
C ARG A 65 -5.20 7.78 7.22
N ASP A 66 -5.42 7.18 8.39
CA ASP A 66 -4.37 7.00 9.39
C ASP A 66 -3.35 5.96 8.91
N GLU A 67 -3.82 4.92 8.24
CA GLU A 67 -2.98 3.92 7.58
C GLU A 67 -2.16 4.51 6.42
N TRP A 68 -2.75 5.39 5.61
CA TRP A 68 -2.01 6.12 4.58
C TRP A 68 -0.94 7.05 5.17
N ASP A 69 -1.28 7.78 6.23
CA ASP A 69 -0.32 8.68 6.90
C ASP A 69 0.85 7.89 7.50
N ALA A 70 0.58 6.75 8.15
CA ALA A 70 1.61 5.85 8.66
C ALA A 70 2.49 5.29 7.52
N PHE A 71 1.88 4.85 6.42
CA PHE A 71 2.61 4.41 5.23
C PHE A 71 3.52 5.51 4.69
N ARG A 72 3.00 6.73 4.52
CA ARG A 72 3.75 7.87 4.01
C ARG A 72 4.96 8.19 4.89
N LEU A 73 4.79 8.21 6.21
CA LEU A 73 5.88 8.41 7.16
C LEU A 73 6.95 7.32 7.05
N GLY A 74 6.55 6.04 6.93
CA GLY A 74 7.50 4.94 6.73
C GLY A 74 8.28 5.04 5.42
N VAL A 75 7.64 5.50 4.33
CA VAL A 75 8.33 5.78 3.06
C VAL A 75 9.32 6.94 3.21
N GLU A 76 8.93 8.04 3.87
CA GLU A 76 9.78 9.21 4.08
C GLU A 76 10.99 8.90 4.97
N ALA A 77 10.80 8.06 6.00
CA ALA A 77 11.87 7.57 6.87
C ALA A 77 12.78 6.52 6.19
N GLY A 78 12.39 6.00 5.02
CA GLY A 78 13.14 4.97 4.29
C GLY A 78 12.96 3.55 4.83
N GLU A 79 12.04 3.35 5.78
CA GLU A 79 11.80 2.07 6.46
C GLU A 79 11.26 0.99 5.52
N LEU A 80 10.61 1.41 4.42
CA LEU A 80 10.01 0.51 3.43
C LEU A 80 10.95 0.20 2.23
N ARG A 81 12.18 0.74 2.17
CA ARG A 81 13.08 0.63 0.99
C ARG A 81 14.20 -0.41 1.12
N SER A 82 14.14 -1.32 2.09
CA SER A 82 15.22 -2.30 2.35
C SER A 82 14.73 -3.74 2.16
N GLU A 83 15.65 -4.69 1.89
CA GLU A 83 15.38 -6.15 1.84
C GLU A 83 14.73 -6.68 3.12
N ASN A 84 14.84 -5.93 4.23
CA ASN A 84 14.11 -6.12 5.47
C ASN A 84 13.38 -4.81 5.83
N PRO A 85 12.13 -4.60 5.36
CA PRO A 85 11.38 -3.42 5.77
C PRO A 85 11.15 -3.47 7.28
N ARG A 86 11.63 -2.45 8.00
CA ARG A 86 11.47 -2.33 9.45
C ARG A 86 10.29 -1.42 9.74
N GLY A 87 9.08 -1.87 9.39
CA GLY A 87 7.86 -1.23 9.85
C GLY A 87 7.59 -1.62 11.30
N VAL A 88 7.62 -0.67 12.24
CA VAL A 88 7.07 -0.91 13.58
C VAL A 88 5.56 -0.85 13.46
N LEU A 89 4.88 -1.93 13.87
CA LEU A 89 3.43 -1.96 14.05
C LEU A 89 3.05 -0.90 15.09
N VAL A 90 2.64 0.29 14.65
CA VAL A 90 2.10 1.31 15.54
C VAL A 90 0.74 0.78 16.06
N SER A 91 0.53 0.87 17.36
CA SER A 91 -0.67 0.36 18.05
C SER A 91 -1.56 1.47 18.53
#